data_AF-A0A535PEL8-F1
#
_entry.id   AF-A0A535PEL8-F1
#
_cell.length_a   1.000
_cell.length_b   1.000
_cell.length_c   1.000
_cell.angle_alpha   90.00
_cell.angle_beta   90.00
_cell.angle_gamma   90.00
#
_symmetry.space_group_name_H-M   'P 1'
#
loop_
_entity.id
_entity.type
_entity.pdbx_description
1 polymer ?
#
loop_
_entity_poly.entity_id
_entity_poly.type
_entity_poly.pdbx_seq_one_letter_code
_entity_poly.pdbx_strand_id
1 'polypeptide(L)'
;MLDAVAEINARDPDAEFVIVIPATPLNLLQQFEGTAKSARQLAAQRAQSTRRQLESLGMRVRSTRIGNWDPFVAIEEELVNDKYDAIVLSTLPPGASRWLRMDLPSRVARRHPEIRLVHVVSRSATRASESPK
;
A
#
# COMPACT_ATOMS: atom_id res chain seq x y z
N MET A 1 -9.99 1.82 -1.18
CA MET A 1 -8.79 2.17 -1.97
C MET A 1 -9.17 2.30 -3.42
N LEU A 2 -9.77 1.27 -4.02
CA LEU A 2 -10.26 1.30 -5.40
C LEU A 2 -11.08 2.55 -5.72
N ASP A 3 -12.03 2.93 -4.85
CA ASP A 3 -12.87 4.11 -5.06
C ASP A 3 -12.04 5.40 -5.22
N ALA A 4 -10.97 5.56 -4.44
CA ALA A 4 -10.10 6.73 -4.52
C ALA A 4 -9.27 6.74 -5.80
N VAL A 5 -8.77 5.58 -6.23
CA VAL A 5 -8.03 5.46 -7.49
C VAL A 5 -8.98 5.68 -8.68
N ALA A 6 -10.23 5.20 -8.58
CA ALA A 6 -11.26 5.37 -9.60
C ALA A 6 -11.68 6.84 -9.72
N GLU A 7 -11.81 7.55 -8.61
CA GLU A 7 -12.09 8.98 -8.61
C GLU A 7 -10.94 9.78 -9.25
N ILE A 8 -9.68 9.41 -9.01
CA ILE A 8 -8.53 10.04 -9.70
C ILE A 8 -8.61 9.78 -11.20
N ASN A 9 -8.77 8.52 -11.61
CA ASN A 9 -8.83 8.14 -13.02
C ASN A 9 -10.05 8.75 -13.75
N ALA A 10 -11.16 8.98 -13.06
CA ALA A 10 -12.33 9.63 -13.63
C ALA A 10 -12.11 11.13 -13.89
N ARG A 11 -11.28 11.79 -13.07
CA ARG A 11 -10.90 13.20 -13.24
C ARG A 11 -9.78 13.39 -14.25
N ASP A 12 -8.86 12.44 -14.29
CA ASP A 12 -7.74 12.41 -15.22
C ASP A 12 -7.64 10.99 -15.83
N PRO A 13 -8.25 10.78 -17.02
CA PRO A 13 -8.21 9.50 -17.71
C PRO A 13 -6.82 9.11 -18.20
N ASP A 14 -5.82 10.01 -18.18
CA ASP A 14 -4.43 9.72 -18.55
C ASP A 14 -3.54 9.43 -17.35
N ALA A 15 -4.09 9.48 -16.13
CA ALA A 15 -3.38 9.14 -14.91
C ALA A 15 -2.77 7.73 -14.96
N GLU A 16 -1.50 7.65 -14.54
CA GLU A 16 -0.77 6.40 -14.35
C GLU A 16 -0.46 6.18 -12.87
N PHE A 17 -0.49 4.92 -12.45
CA PHE A 17 -0.30 4.53 -11.05
C PHE A 17 0.96 3.69 -10.87
N VAL A 18 1.71 4.01 -9.82
CA VAL A 18 2.78 3.16 -9.29
C VAL A 18 2.34 2.59 -7.95
N ILE A 19 2.45 1.28 -7.80
CA ILE A 19 2.06 0.58 -6.58
C ILE A 19 3.32 0.29 -5.76
N VAL A 20 3.40 0.88 -4.57
CA VAL A 20 4.47 0.59 -3.60
C VAL A 20 3.94 -0.35 -2.53
N ILE A 21 4.55 -1.53 -2.41
CA ILE A 21 4.26 -2.49 -1.35
C ILE A 21 5.50 -2.59 -0.45
N PRO A 22 5.42 -2.17 0.82
CA PRO A 22 6.50 -2.39 1.78
C PRO A 22 6.79 -3.88 1.91
N ALA A 23 8.08 -4.25 2.03
CA ALA A 23 8.44 -5.63 2.30
C ALA A 23 7.75 -6.12 3.59
N THR A 24 7.28 -7.36 3.62
CA THR A 24 6.62 -7.88 4.82
C THR A 24 7.65 -7.97 5.95
N PRO A 25 7.45 -7.32 7.11
CA PRO A 25 8.35 -7.48 8.25
C PRO A 25 8.51 -8.95 8.63
N LEU A 26 9.74 -9.43 8.83
CA LEU A 26 10.03 -10.84 9.10
C LEU A 26 9.38 -11.35 10.38
N ASN A 27 9.21 -10.49 11.38
CA ASN A 27 8.53 -10.84 12.64
C ASN A 27 7.05 -11.18 12.43
N LEU A 28 6.40 -10.68 11.37
CA LEU A 28 5.05 -11.08 10.98
C LEU A 28 5.02 -12.42 10.24
N LEU A 29 6.18 -12.94 9.83
CA LEU A 29 6.33 -14.23 9.16
C LEU A 29 6.89 -15.31 10.09
N GLN A 30 7.36 -14.97 11.29
CA GLN A 30 7.80 -15.95 12.30
C GLN A 30 6.63 -16.83 12.79
N GLN A 31 5.39 -16.36 12.65
CA GLN A 31 4.19 -17.19 12.84
C GLN A 31 4.00 -18.25 11.73
N PHE A 32 4.79 -18.19 10.65
CA PHE A 32 4.73 -19.03 9.45
C PHE A 32 6.14 -19.32 8.91
N GLU A 33 7.03 -19.98 9.68
CA GLU A 33 8.39 -20.44 9.25
C GLU A 33 9.10 -19.57 8.19
N GLY A 34 9.05 -18.24 8.33
CA GLY A 34 9.32 -17.35 7.21
C GLY A 34 10.77 -16.86 7.14
N THR A 35 11.35 -16.90 5.94
CA THR A 35 12.67 -16.31 5.63
C THR A 35 12.52 -14.94 4.94
N ALA A 36 13.61 -14.18 4.80
CA ALA A 36 13.58 -12.93 4.02
C ALA A 36 13.16 -13.12 2.55
N LYS A 37 13.43 -14.30 1.98
CA LYS A 37 12.98 -14.69 0.65
C LYS A 37 11.45 -14.82 0.60
N SER A 38 10.83 -15.46 1.61
CA SER A 38 9.37 -15.58 1.68
C SER A 38 8.69 -14.23 1.91
N ALA A 39 9.34 -13.32 2.64
CA ALA A 39 8.85 -11.96 2.88
C ALA A 39 8.66 -11.12 1.62
N ARG A 40 9.69 -11.14 0.74
CA ARG A 40 9.62 -10.49 -0.57
C ARG A 40 8.64 -11.19 -1.50
N GLN A 41 8.57 -12.52 -1.48
CA GLN A 41 7.58 -13.25 -2.29
C GLN A 41 6.14 -12.89 -1.91
N LEU A 42 5.83 -12.78 -0.61
CA LEU A 42 4.51 -12.38 -0.15
C LEU A 42 4.19 -10.93 -0.55
N ALA A 43 5.16 -10.02 -0.44
CA ALA A 43 5.01 -8.65 -0.91
C ALA A 43 4.78 -8.60 -2.44
N ALA A 44 5.49 -9.42 -3.21
CA ALA A 44 5.33 -9.54 -4.66
C ALA A 44 3.94 -10.07 -5.03
N GLN A 45 3.43 -11.10 -4.33
CA GLN A 45 2.08 -11.61 -4.55
C GLN A 45 1.02 -10.56 -4.28
N ARG A 46 1.17 -9.78 -3.18
CA ARG A 46 0.28 -8.65 -2.89
C ARG A 46 0.35 -7.59 -3.99
N ALA A 47 1.55 -7.21 -4.43
CA ALA A 47 1.73 -6.25 -5.52
C ALA A 47 1.04 -6.71 -6.81
N GLN A 48 1.23 -7.97 -7.18
CA GLN A 48 0.63 -8.55 -8.38
C GLN A 48 -0.90 -8.65 -8.28
N SER A 49 -1.42 -9.01 -7.11
CA SER A 49 -2.88 -9.05 -6.87
C SER A 49 -3.49 -7.65 -6.98
N THR A 50 -2.88 -6.65 -6.35
CA THR A 50 -3.34 -5.26 -6.41
C THR A 50 -3.28 -4.73 -7.84
N ARG A 51 -2.18 -4.99 -8.57
CA ARG A 51 -2.04 -4.61 -9.98
C ARG A 51 -3.18 -5.17 -10.83
N ARG A 52 -3.42 -6.49 -10.77
CA ARG A 52 -4.50 -7.13 -11.53
C ARG A 52 -5.88 -6.52 -11.20
N GLN A 53 -6.12 -6.23 -9.93
CA GLN A 53 -7.38 -5.65 -9.49
C GLN A 53 -7.59 -4.24 -10.06
N LEU A 54 -6.56 -3.39 -10.05
CA LEU A 54 -6.65 -2.04 -10.64
C LEU A 54 -6.78 -2.10 -12.16
N GLU A 55 -5.98 -2.92 -12.83
CA GLU A 55 -6.03 -3.08 -14.29
C GLU A 55 -7.38 -3.63 -14.76
N SER A 56 -8.01 -4.54 -14.00
CA SER A 56 -9.37 -5.03 -14.31
C SER A 56 -10.46 -3.96 -14.25
N LEU A 57 -10.17 -2.81 -13.61
CA LEU A 57 -11.05 -1.64 -13.54
C LEU A 57 -10.66 -0.56 -14.56
N GLY A 58 -9.74 -0.86 -15.48
CA GLY A 58 -9.30 0.05 -16.54
C GLY A 58 -8.20 1.03 -16.12
N MET A 59 -7.59 0.86 -14.94
CA MET A 59 -6.54 1.76 -14.45
C MET A 59 -5.18 1.39 -15.03
N ARG A 60 -4.41 2.39 -15.47
CA ARG A 60 -3.06 2.18 -16.00
C ARG A 60 -2.05 2.06 -14.86
N VAL A 61 -1.56 0.85 -14.60
CA VAL A 61 -0.48 0.61 -13.63
C VAL A 61 0.85 0.59 -14.36
N ARG A 62 1.62 1.69 -14.27
CA ARG A 62 2.94 1.82 -14.89
C ARG A 62 3.90 0.79 -14.29
N SER A 63 3.91 0.65 -12.97
CA SER A 63 4.81 -0.30 -12.32
C SER A 63 4.43 -0.69 -10.89
N THR A 64 5.04 -1.76 -10.39
CA THR A 64 4.95 -2.21 -9.00
C THR A 64 6.35 -2.21 -8.36
N ARG A 65 6.43 -1.80 -7.10
CA ARG A 65 7.67 -1.69 -6.31
C ARG A 65 7.52 -2.44 -5.00
N ILE A 66 8.56 -3.19 -4.63
CA ILE A 66 8.68 -3.76 -3.29
C ILE A 66 9.75 -2.96 -2.57
N GLY A 67 9.32 -2.07 -1.67
CA GLY A 67 10.21 -1.16 -0.96
C GLY A 67 10.70 -1.71 0.37
N ASN A 68 11.28 -0.83 1.18
CA ASN A 68 11.62 -1.11 2.57
C ASN A 68 10.46 -1.73 3.38
N TRP A 69 10.78 -2.44 4.47
CA TRP A 69 9.75 -2.97 5.38
C TRP A 69 9.07 -1.86 6.19
N ASP A 70 9.78 -0.75 6.44
CA ASP A 70 9.18 0.45 7.02
C ASP A 70 8.41 1.19 5.91
N PRO A 71 7.10 1.41 6.07
CA PRO A 71 6.27 2.01 5.04
C PRO A 71 6.60 3.48 4.77
N PHE A 72 7.12 4.22 5.76
CA PHE A 72 7.55 5.60 5.55
C PHE A 72 8.80 5.62 4.68
N VAL A 73 9.78 4.77 4.99
CA VAL A 73 11.00 4.65 4.19
C VAL A 73 10.70 4.19 2.76
N ALA A 74 9.79 3.22 2.58
CA ALA A 74 9.39 2.76 1.25
C ALA A 74 8.74 3.88 0.41
N ILE A 75 8.01 4.81 1.04
CA ILE A 75 7.46 5.99 0.36
C ILE A 75 8.59 6.95 -0.01
N GLU A 76 9.50 7.28 0.93
CA GLU A 76 10.64 8.16 0.64
C GLU A 76 11.49 7.62 -0.52
N GLU A 77 11.78 6.32 -0.53
CA GLU A 77 12.55 5.65 -1.59
C GLU A 77 11.89 5.83 -2.96
N GLU A 78 10.56 5.77 -3.05
CA GLU A 78 9.86 5.95 -4.33
C GLU A 78 9.79 7.41 -4.76
N LEU A 79 9.57 8.34 -3.82
CA LEU A 79 9.53 9.79 -4.12
C LEU A 79 10.90 10.35 -4.55
N VAL A 80 12.00 9.65 -4.26
CA VAL A 80 13.33 9.96 -4.81
C VAL A 80 13.44 9.56 -6.28
N ASN A 81 12.73 8.50 -6.71
CA ASN A 81 12.84 7.97 -8.07
C ASN A 81 12.01 8.76 -9.08
N ASP A 82 10.88 9.31 -8.66
CA ASP A 82 9.96 10.01 -9.57
C ASP A 82 9.09 11.04 -8.84
N LYS A 83 8.44 11.92 -9.60
CA LYS A 83 7.49 12.90 -9.09
C LYS A 83 6.06 12.38 -9.18
N TYR A 84 5.26 12.73 -8.19
CA TYR A 84 3.87 12.29 -8.07
C TYR A 84 2.97 13.44 -7.64
N ASP A 85 1.81 13.59 -8.29
CA ASP A 85 0.81 14.60 -7.91
C ASP A 85 0.04 14.21 -6.65
N ALA A 86 -0.07 12.91 -6.38
CA ALA A 86 -0.81 12.40 -5.24
C ALA A 86 -0.24 11.09 -4.70
N ILE A 87 -0.42 10.88 -3.40
CA ILE A 87 -0.18 9.61 -2.72
C ILE A 87 -1.52 9.05 -2.26
N VAL A 88 -1.90 7.88 -2.75
CA VAL A 88 -3.04 7.13 -2.21
C VAL A 88 -2.55 6.16 -1.14
N LEU A 89 -2.67 6.56 0.13
CA LEU A 89 -2.22 5.74 1.25
C LEU A 89 -3.38 4.89 1.78
N SER A 90 -3.36 3.58 1.54
CA SER A 90 -4.37 2.68 2.10
C SER A 90 -3.92 2.05 3.41
N THR A 91 -4.71 2.21 4.47
CA THR A 91 -4.44 1.60 5.78
C THR A 91 -5.56 0.65 6.19
N LEU A 92 -5.28 -0.28 7.10
CA LEU A 92 -6.35 -0.99 7.82
C LEU A 92 -7.15 -0.02 8.72
N PRO A 93 -8.31 -0.43 9.26
CA PRO A 93 -9.05 0.33 10.26
C PRO A 93 -8.23 0.65 11.53
N PRO A 94 -8.63 1.67 12.30
CA PRO A 94 -8.15 1.88 13.66
C PRO A 94 -8.24 0.59 14.48
N GLY A 95 -7.28 0.37 15.39
CA GLY A 95 -7.17 -0.87 16.18
C GLY A 95 -6.50 -2.04 15.44
N ALA A 96 -6.62 -2.16 14.12
CA ALA A 96 -5.89 -3.18 13.35
C ALA A 96 -4.61 -2.62 12.70
N SER A 97 -4.64 -1.36 12.26
CA SER A 97 -3.56 -0.76 11.49
C SER A 97 -2.34 -0.39 12.33
N ARG A 98 -1.20 -1.06 12.08
CA ARG A 98 0.11 -0.62 12.59
C ARG A 98 0.51 0.75 12.04
N TRP A 99 0.17 1.04 10.79
CA TRP A 99 0.53 2.30 10.14
C TRP A 99 -0.18 3.49 10.79
N LEU A 100 -1.43 3.31 11.23
CA LEU A 100 -2.13 4.33 12.01
C LEU A 100 -1.55 4.46 13.43
N ARG A 101 -1.18 3.36 14.08
CA ARG A 101 -0.53 3.41 15.41
C ARG A 101 0.80 4.17 15.40
N MET A 102 1.53 4.14 14.30
CA MET A 102 2.79 4.88 14.12
C MET A 102 2.61 6.25 13.43
N ASP A 103 1.37 6.73 13.34
CA ASP A 103 1.01 8.03 12.78
C ASP A 103 1.52 8.25 11.34
N LEU A 104 1.56 7.19 10.52
CA LEU A 104 2.11 7.23 9.18
C LEU A 104 1.45 8.29 8.27
N PRO A 105 0.10 8.37 8.16
CA PRO A 105 -0.52 9.35 7.27
C PRO A 105 -0.11 10.79 7.59
N SER A 106 -0.15 11.17 8.87
CA SER A 106 0.20 12.52 9.29
C SER A 106 1.70 12.80 9.15
N ARG A 107 2.58 11.80 9.34
CA ARG A 107 4.01 11.94 9.05
C ARG A 107 4.28 12.19 7.57
N VAL A 108 3.61 11.45 6.67
CA VAL A 108 3.74 11.65 5.21
C VAL A 108 3.25 13.04 4.82
N ALA A 109 2.05 13.43 5.28
CA ALA A 109 1.47 14.76 4.98
C ALA A 109 2.35 15.92 5.49
N ARG A 110 2.95 15.79 6.67
CA ARG A 110 3.86 16.81 7.22
C ARG A 110 5.18 16.89 6.47
N ARG A 111 5.67 15.78 5.94
CA ARG A 111 6.96 15.71 5.24
C ARG A 111 6.87 16.21 3.80
N HIS A 112 5.73 15.99 3.14
CA HIS A 112 5.46 16.35 1.74
C HIS A 112 4.14 17.11 1.63
N PRO A 113 4.03 18.32 2.20
CA PRO A 113 2.80 19.11 2.15
C PRO A 113 2.38 19.51 0.72
N GLU A 114 3.31 19.46 -0.23
CA GLU A 114 3.09 19.76 -1.65
C GLU A 114 2.43 18.60 -2.43
N ILE A 115 2.48 17.37 -1.91
CA ILE A 115 1.89 16.20 -2.56
C ILE A 115 0.52 15.91 -1.96
N ARG A 116 -0.51 15.77 -2.80
CA ARG A 116 -1.87 15.49 -2.32
C ARG A 116 -1.96 14.11 -1.68
N LEU A 117 -2.08 14.04 -0.36
CA LEU A 117 -2.29 12.77 0.35
C LEU A 117 -3.79 12.40 0.37
N VAL A 118 -4.14 11.30 -0.29
CA VAL A 118 -5.46 10.67 -0.23
C VAL A 118 -5.38 9.46 0.71
N HIS A 119 -5.76 9.65 1.97
CA HIS A 119 -5.77 8.57 2.96
C HIS A 119 -7.06 7.75 2.87
N VAL A 120 -6.93 6.45 2.65
CA VAL A 120 -8.07 5.53 2.51
C VAL A 120 -8.00 4.43 3.55
N VAL A 121 -8.95 4.44 4.49
CA VAL A 121 -9.11 3.34 5.43
C VAL A 121 -9.87 2.20 4.75
N SER A 122 -9.22 1.04 4.62
CA SER A 122 -9.86 -0.16 4.10
C SER A 122 -10.93 -0.62 5.08
N ARG A 123 -12.13 -0.87 4.58
CA ARG A 123 -13.14 -1.63 5.32
C ARG A 123 -12.68 -3.09 5.25
N SER A 124 -11.94 -3.56 6.24
CA SER A 124 -11.66 -4.99 6.36
C SER A 124 -13.01 -5.71 6.38
N ALA A 125 -13.22 -6.68 5.48
CA ALA A 125 -14.08 -7.79 5.87
C ALA A 125 -13.38 -8.44 7.06
N THR A 126 -13.98 -8.35 8.24
CA THR A 126 -13.60 -9.15 9.41
C THR A 126 -13.45 -10.60 8.95
N ARG A 127 -12.22 -11.10 8.80
CA ARG A 127 -12.00 -12.53 9.01
C ARG A 127 -11.91 -12.71 10.51
N ALA A 128 -13.09 -12.87 11.12
CA ALA A 128 -13.17 -13.47 12.43
C ALA A 128 -12.49 -14.85 12.32
N SER A 129 -11.62 -15.10 13.28
CA SER A 129 -10.99 -16.37 13.56
C SER A 129 -12.03 -17.51 13.60
N GLU A 130 -11.86 -18.50 12.73
CA GLU A 130 -12.25 -19.87 13.03
C GLU A 130 -10.98 -20.72 13.06
N SER A 131 -10.55 -21.04 14.29
CA SER A 131 -9.66 -22.17 14.55
C SER A 131 -10.55 -23.40 14.70
N PRO A 132 -10.41 -24.47 13.89
CA PRO A 132 -11.05 -25.72 14.21
C PRO A 132 -10.24 -26.42 15.32
N LYS A 133 -10.99 -26.89 16.31
CA LYS A 133 -10.56 -27.73 17.42
C LYS A 133 -10.18 -29.13 16.94
#